data_AF-A0A7C1U5P1-F1
#
_entry.id   AF-A0A7C1U5P1-F1
#
_cell.length_a   1.000
_cell.length_b   1.000
_cell.length_c   1.000
_cell.angle_alpha   90.00
_cell.angle_beta   90.00
_cell.angle_gamma   90.00
#
_symmetry.space_group_name_H-M   'P 1'
#
loop_
_entity.id
_entity.type
_entity.pdbx_description
1 polymer ?
#
loop_
_entity_poly.entity_id
_entity_poly.type
_entity_poly.pdbx_seq_one_letter_code
_entity_poly.pdbx_strand_id
1 'polypeptide(L)' 'MTARIYCPTKNAMQSGLKNTHEWVLEYEAAQGKSLDPLMGWTGTSDMVGQIKLKFASREEA' A
#
# COMPACT_ATOMS: atom_id res chain seq x y z
N MET A 1 1.11 -5.48 14.29
CA MET A 1 1.06 -5.64 12.83
C MET A 1 -0.39 -5.43 12.44
N THR A 2 -0.68 -4.27 11.86
CA THR A 2 -2.05 -3.81 11.59
C THR A 2 -2.22 -3.75 10.08
N ALA A 3 -3.31 -4.32 9.57
CA ALA A 3 -3.66 -4.27 8.16
C ALA A 3 -4.83 -3.30 7.96
N ARG A 4 -4.80 -2.55 6.86
CA ARG A 4 -5.85 -1.63 6.45
C ARG A 4 -6.50 -2.17 5.19
N ILE A 5 -7.81 -2.40 5.26
CA ILE A 5 -8.63 -2.82 4.12
C ILE A 5 -9.45 -1.61 3.67
N TYR A 6 -9.28 -1.21 2.41
CA TYR A 6 -9.98 -0.04 1.87
C TYR A 6 -10.26 -0.18 0.37
N CYS A 7 -11.25 0.57 -0.10
CA CYS A 7 -11.52 0.71 -1.53
C CYS A 7 -10.93 2.04 -2.03
N PRO A 8 -10.04 2.05 -3.04
CA PRO A 8 -9.42 3.27 -3.54
C PRO A 8 -10.45 4.23 -4.13
N THR A 9 -10.34 5.52 -3.80
CA THR A 9 -11.15 6.56 -4.43
C THR A 9 -10.62 6.90 -5.82
N LYS A 10 -11.47 7.48 -6.68
CA LYS A 10 -11.04 7.95 -8.01
C LYS A 10 -9.91 8.96 -7.87
N ASN A 11 -8.86 8.82 -8.69
CA ASN A 11 -7.82 9.83 -8.79
C ASN A 11 -8.42 11.13 -9.33
N ALA A 12 -8.24 12.26 -8.61
CA ALA A 12 -8.80 13.55 -9.01
C ALA A 12 -8.23 14.05 -10.36
N MET A 13 -6.99 13.67 -10.72
CA MET A 13 -6.34 14.11 -11.95
C MET A 13 -6.68 13.24 -13.17
N GLN A 14 -7.39 12.12 -12.98
CA GLN A 14 -7.66 11.17 -14.06
C GLN A 14 -9.14 10.79 -14.10
N SER A 15 -9.66 10.59 -15.32
CA SER A 15 -11.07 10.19 -15.50
C SER A 15 -11.30 8.69 -15.25
N GLY A 16 -10.24 7.88 -15.18
CA GLY A 16 -10.34 6.42 -15.06
C GLY A 16 -10.96 5.94 -13.74
N LEU A 17 -11.92 5.03 -13.83
CA LEU A 17 -12.66 4.45 -12.69
C LEU A 17 -12.27 3.00 -12.35
N LYS A 18 -11.42 2.36 -13.16
CA LYS A 18 -11.15 0.92 -13.05
C LYS A 18 -10.69 0.48 -11.64
N ASN A 19 -9.89 1.30 -10.98
CA ASN A 19 -9.29 0.97 -9.69
C ASN A 19 -10.22 1.26 -8.49
N THR A 20 -11.44 1.78 -8.70
CA THR A 20 -12.37 2.13 -7.61
C THR A 20 -13.33 1.01 -7.23
N HIS A 21 -13.18 -0.17 -7.82
CA HIS A 21 -14.04 -1.34 -7.59
C HIS A 21 -13.28 -2.52 -6.98
N GLU A 22 -11.97 -2.36 -6.73
CA GLU A 22 -11.12 -3.39 -6.13
C GLU A 22 -10.90 -3.05 -4.66
N TRP A 23 -10.98 -4.05 -3.78
CA TRP A 23 -10.60 -3.91 -2.38
C TRP A 23 -9.11 -4.13 -2.23
N VAL A 24 -8.43 -3.24 -1.51
CA VAL A 24 -6.98 -3.31 -1.30
C VAL A 24 -6.72 -3.55 0.19
N LEU A 25 -5.94 -4.59 0.48
CA LEU A 25 -5.34 -4.81 1.78
C LEU A 25 -3.89 -4.33 1.75
N GLU A 26 -3.56 -3.41 2.64
CA GLU A 26 -2.21 -2.86 2.82
C GLU A 26 -1.78 -3.02 4.29
N TYR A 27 -0.57 -3.52 4.50
CA TYR A 27 0.03 -3.58 5.82
C TYR A 27 0.70 -2.25 6.17
N GLU A 28 0.49 -1.77 7.40
CA GLU A 28 1.25 -0.63 7.89
C GLU A 28 2.72 -1.01 8.07
N ALA A 29 3.61 -0.18 7.53
CA ALA A 29 5.05 -0.40 7.67
C ALA A 29 5.44 -0.33 9.15
N ALA A 30 6.03 -1.41 9.67
CA ALA A 30 6.39 -1.49 11.08
C ALA A 30 7.60 -0.61 11.44
N GLN A 31 8.42 -0.25 10.45
CA GLN A 31 9.57 0.65 10.61
C GLN A 31 9.56 1.76 9.56
N GLY A 32 10.04 2.93 9.98
CA GLY A 32 10.27 4.06 9.10
C GLY A 32 11.40 3.80 8.11
N LYS A 33 11.32 4.47 6.97
CA LYS A 33 12.36 4.44 5.94
C LYS A 33 13.63 5.10 6.48
N SER A 34 14.78 4.44 6.29
CA SER A 34 16.11 4.92 6.71
C SER A 34 16.93 5.31 5.48
N LEU A 35 17.84 6.28 5.64
CA LEU A 35 18.74 6.70 4.57
C LEU A 35 20.06 5.93 4.69
N ASP A 36 20.53 5.39 3.56
CA ASP A 36 21.86 4.80 3.48
C ASP A 36 22.93 5.90 3.63
N PRO A 37 23.93 5.72 4.52
CA PRO A 37 24.91 6.76 4.82
C PRO A 37 25.93 7.00 3.70
N LEU A 38 26.10 6.09 2.74
CA LEU A 38 27.10 6.22 1.67
C LEU A 38 26.51 6.80 0.38
N MET A 39 25.41 6.20 -0.09
CA MET A 39 24.75 6.54 -1.35
C MET A 39 23.48 7.39 -1.17
N GLY A 40 22.97 7.53 0.05
CA GLY A 40 21.76 8.30 0.34
C GLY A 40 20.46 7.64 -0.12
N TRP A 41 20.50 6.36 -0.48
CA TRP A 41 19.30 5.63 -0.93
C TRP A 41 18.35 5.38 0.24
N THR A 42 17.05 5.52 -0.03
CA THR A 42 16.02 5.24 0.96
C THR A 42 15.82 3.73 1.09
N GLY A 43 16.37 3.14 2.14
CA GLY A 43 16.20 1.73 2.50
C GLY A 43 15.15 1.54 3.58
N THR A 44 14.59 0.34 3.66
CA THR A 44 13.77 -0.08 4.80
C THR A 44 14.13 -1.53 5.14
N SER A 45 14.19 -1.86 6.43
CA SER A 45 14.32 -3.23 6.89
C SER A 45 12.96 -3.95 6.96
N ASP A 46 11.87 -3.20 6.82
CA ASP A 46 10.51 -3.72 6.82
C ASP A 46 10.11 -4.20 5.42
N MET A 47 9.93 -5.51 5.29
CA MET A 47 9.47 -6.16 4.04
C MET A 47 7.95 -6.11 3.91
N VAL A 48 7.23 -5.94 5.02
CA VAL A 48 5.78 -6.17 5.12
C VAL A 48 5.01 -4.98 4.58
N GLY A 49 5.50 -3.75 4.79
CA GLY A 49 4.91 -2.52 4.23
C GLY A 49 4.97 -2.40 2.71
N GLN A 50 5.59 -3.36 2.01
CA GLN A 50 5.58 -3.43 0.55
C GLN A 50 4.42 -4.28 0.01
N ILE A 51 3.75 -5.06 0.87
CA ILE A 51 2.73 -6.03 0.47
C ILE A 51 1.40 -5.30 0.28
N LYS A 52 0.88 -5.35 -0.96
CA LYS A 52 -0.47 -4.88 -1.31
C LYS A 52 -1.19 -6.01 -2.02
N LEU A 53 -2.30 -6.45 -1.44
CA LEU A 53 -3.14 -7.50 -2.01
C LEU A 53 -4.45 -6.89 -2.50
N LYS A 54 -4.96 -7.41 -3.62
CA LYS A 54 -6.20 -6.95 -4.24
C LYS A 54 -7.24 -8.05 -4.20
N PHE A 55 -8.45 -7.69 -3.81
CA PHE A 55 -9.58 -8.58 -3.66
C PHE A 55 -10.82 -8.02 -4.36
N ALA A 56 -11.73 -8.91 -4.75
CA ALA A 56 -12.99 -8.53 -5.39
C ALA A 56 -14.05 -8.10 -4.36
N SER A 57 -14.03 -8.70 -3.16
CA SER A 57 -14.98 -8.40 -2.08
C SER A 57 -14.27 -7.97 -0.80
N ARG A 58 -15.03 -7.32 0.09
CA ARG A 58 -14.55 -6.90 1.41
C ARG A 58 -14.30 -8.09 2.34
N GLU A 59 -15.04 -9.18 2.17
CA GLU A 59 -14.97 -10.36 3.04
C GLU A 59 -13.77 -11.25 2.70
N GLU A 60 -13.27 -11.19 1.46
CA GLU A 60 -12.05 -11.88 1.04
C GLU A 60 -10.76 -11.13 1.43
N ALA A 61 -10.87 -9.82 1.69
CA ALA A 61 -9.77 -8.95 2.08
C ALA A 61 -9.54 -8.99 3.59
#